data_AF-A0A935QWH6-F1
#
_entry.id   AF-A0A935QWH6-F1
#
_cell.length_a   1.000
_cell.length_b   1.000
_cell.length_c   1.000
_cell.angle_alpha   90.00
_cell.angle_beta   90.00
_cell.angle_gamma   90.00
#
_symmetry.space_group_name_H-M   'P 1'
#
loop_
_entity.id
_entity.type
_entity.pdbx_description
1 polymer ?
#
loop_
_entity_poly.entity_id
_entity_poly.type
_entity_poly.pdbx_seq_one_letter_code
_entity_poly.pdbx_strand_id
1 'polypeptide(L)'
;MNTLPPWLLDDGPPMDDATRAAVGEADVPPELAARTLRAVRSARAEDAAGLPSSAPANQPWRVGGVVALAALAAGALFAVRGEDPVGDPTAQVARGDGDTAPMVHLKLAARRGGQLERLRDGAPLAPGDELMFRVQLAADGYVALVRADAAGVNVLHVTPQGAGEADLRLGDDPLAWSVDPGDQSGVFAILSASEPLRAETLRDELRGVDLSSPTALCRGALALGYPCDAAFVEVSP
;
A
#
# COMPACT_ATOMS: atom_id res chain seq x y z
N MET A 1 -32.07 -7.65 -29.88
CA MET A 1 -32.75 -8.03 -28.61
C MET A 1 -32.05 -9.30 -28.13
N ASN A 2 -31.08 -9.18 -27.22
CA ASN A 2 -30.34 -10.32 -26.68
C ASN A 2 -30.94 -10.69 -25.32
N THR A 3 -31.55 -11.87 -25.24
CA THR A 3 -31.98 -12.52 -24.01
C THR A 3 -30.77 -13.14 -23.30
N LEU A 4 -30.54 -12.76 -22.05
CA LEU A 4 -29.51 -13.32 -21.19
C LEU A 4 -29.81 -14.79 -20.83
N PRO A 5 -28.78 -15.61 -20.57
CA PRO A 5 -28.94 -17.02 -20.24
C PRO A 5 -29.51 -17.25 -18.81
N PRO A 6 -30.27 -18.34 -18.58
CA PRO A 6 -31.10 -18.53 -17.39
C PRO A 6 -30.34 -18.79 -16.08
N TRP A 7 -29.02 -18.98 -16.11
CA TRP A 7 -28.20 -19.17 -14.91
C TRP A 7 -27.69 -17.86 -14.30
N LEU A 8 -27.93 -16.72 -14.95
CA LEU A 8 -27.56 -15.39 -14.47
C LEU A 8 -28.65 -14.73 -13.60
N LEU A 9 -29.70 -15.49 -13.26
CA LEU A 9 -30.83 -15.04 -12.44
C LEU A 9 -30.97 -15.84 -11.13
N ASP A 10 -29.98 -16.67 -10.81
CA ASP A 10 -30.00 -17.47 -9.59
C ASP A 10 -29.27 -16.69 -8.47
N ASP A 11 -29.99 -15.74 -7.87
CA ASP A 11 -29.64 -15.23 -6.55
C ASP A 11 -29.71 -16.43 -5.60
N GLY A 12 -28.55 -16.97 -5.22
CA GLY A 12 -28.46 -18.04 -4.23
C GLY A 12 -29.34 -17.72 -3.01
N PRO A 13 -29.95 -18.74 -2.38
CA PRO A 13 -30.99 -18.51 -1.38
C PRO A 13 -30.50 -17.55 -0.30
N PRO A 14 -31.34 -16.58 0.13
CA PRO A 14 -30.95 -15.64 1.16
C PRO A 14 -30.49 -16.41 2.39
N MET A 15 -29.28 -16.12 2.83
CA MET A 15 -28.66 -16.73 4.01
C MET A 15 -29.59 -16.50 5.21
N ASP A 16 -30.21 -17.57 5.68
CA ASP A 16 -31.22 -17.49 6.72
C ASP A 16 -30.60 -17.05 8.06
N ASP A 17 -31.44 -16.44 8.90
CA ASP A 17 -31.01 -15.94 10.21
C ASP A 17 -30.50 -17.08 11.13
N ALA A 18 -30.88 -18.33 10.83
CA ALA A 18 -30.39 -19.52 11.52
C ALA A 18 -28.91 -19.82 11.22
N THR A 19 -28.47 -19.65 9.96
CA THR A 19 -27.07 -19.78 9.55
C THR A 19 -26.23 -18.62 10.10
N ARG A 20 -26.79 -17.41 10.17
CA ARG A 20 -26.13 -16.25 10.79
C ARG A 20 -25.94 -16.43 12.30
N ALA A 21 -26.92 -17.04 12.98
CA ALA A 21 -26.82 -17.38 14.40
C ALA A 21 -25.87 -18.56 14.70
N ALA A 22 -25.55 -19.39 13.70
CA ALA A 22 -24.63 -20.53 13.85
C ALA A 22 -23.15 -20.14 13.75
N VAL A 23 -22.84 -18.95 13.22
CA VAL A 23 -21.49 -18.34 13.34
C VAL A 23 -21.36 -17.78 14.76
N GLY A 24 -21.13 -18.67 15.72
CA GLY A 24 -20.95 -18.31 17.11
C GLY A 24 -19.85 -17.26 17.26
N GLU A 25 -20.10 -16.27 18.11
CA GLU A 25 -19.11 -15.29 18.53
C GLU A 25 -17.89 -16.03 19.07
N ALA A 26 -16.78 -15.95 18.35
CA ALA A 26 -15.56 -16.64 18.72
C ALA A 26 -15.05 -16.04 20.03
N ASP A 27 -15.28 -16.76 21.13
CA ASP A 27 -14.82 -16.37 22.46
C ASP A 27 -13.29 -16.41 22.47
N VAL A 28 -12.66 -15.26 22.27
CA VAL A 28 -11.20 -15.15 22.17
C VAL A 28 -10.61 -15.36 23.56
N PRO A 29 -9.81 -16.42 23.79
CA PRO A 29 -9.25 -16.68 25.10
C PRO A 29 -8.43 -15.48 25.59
N PRO A 30 -8.56 -15.05 26.87
CA PRO A 30 -7.87 -13.87 27.39
C PRO A 30 -6.34 -13.98 27.31
N GLU A 31 -5.80 -15.19 27.22
CA GLU A 31 -4.37 -15.43 27.03
C GLU A 31 -3.85 -15.03 25.63
N LEU A 32 -4.69 -15.17 24.59
CA LEU A 32 -4.36 -14.75 23.23
C LEU A 32 -4.33 -13.23 23.12
N ALA A 33 -5.30 -12.55 23.75
CA ALA A 33 -5.34 -11.10 23.84
C ALA A 33 -4.15 -10.53 24.66
N ALA A 34 -3.79 -11.18 25.76
CA ALA A 34 -2.64 -10.78 26.58
C ALA A 34 -1.30 -10.94 25.83
N ARG A 35 -1.14 -12.01 25.03
CA ARG A 35 0.07 -12.22 24.20
C ARG A 35 0.19 -11.20 23.07
N THR A 36 -0.90 -10.88 22.37
CA THR A 36 -0.90 -9.83 21.33
C THR A 36 -0.64 -8.46 21.93
N LEU A 37 -1.28 -8.12 23.06
CA LEU A 37 -1.01 -6.84 23.74
C LEU A 37 0.44 -6.72 24.22
N ARG A 38 1.07 -7.81 24.66
CA ARG A 38 2.48 -7.82 25.04
C ARG A 38 3.39 -7.64 23.83
N ALA A 39 3.11 -8.31 22.71
CA ALA A 39 3.86 -8.19 21.46
C ALA A 39 3.77 -6.77 20.87
N VAL A 40 2.59 -6.14 20.92
CA VAL A 40 2.41 -4.76 20.46
C VAL A 40 3.14 -3.76 21.35
N ARG A 41 3.19 -3.99 22.68
CA ARG A 41 3.94 -3.12 23.61
C ARG A 41 5.45 -3.26 23.44
N SER A 42 5.98 -4.45 23.19
CA SER A 42 7.41 -4.63 22.93
C SER A 42 7.82 -3.96 21.62
N ALA A 43 7.03 -4.11 20.56
CA ALA A 43 7.29 -3.44 19.29
C ALA A 43 7.32 -1.91 19.44
N ARG A 44 6.36 -1.33 20.18
CA ARG A 44 6.37 0.13 20.46
C ARG A 44 7.52 0.59 21.35
N ALA A 45 8.02 -0.26 22.25
CA ALA A 45 9.16 0.07 23.08
C ALA A 45 10.48 0.03 22.28
N GLU A 46 10.58 -0.86 21.30
CA GLU A 46 11.71 -0.93 20.37
C GLU A 46 11.73 0.27 19.41
N ASP A 47 10.57 0.69 18.90
CA ASP A 47 10.44 1.92 18.09
C ASP A 47 10.78 3.19 18.88
N ALA A 48 10.44 3.23 20.17
CA ALA A 48 10.78 4.35 21.06
C ALA A 48 12.28 4.37 21.43
N ALA A 49 12.95 3.22 21.43
CA ALA A 49 14.39 3.11 21.70
C ALA A 49 15.26 3.49 20.49
N GLY A 50 14.68 3.52 19.27
CA GLY A 50 15.35 3.89 18.02
C GLY A 50 15.37 5.39 17.71
N LEU A 51 14.70 6.24 18.50
CA LEU A 51 14.71 7.68 18.29
C LEU A 51 15.94 8.32 18.97
N PRO A 52 16.85 9.00 18.23
CA PRO A 52 17.88 9.80 18.85
C PRO A 52 17.23 10.97 19.59
N SER A 53 17.27 10.91 20.92
CA SER A 53 17.01 12.05 21.80
C SER A 53 18.00 13.16 21.46
N SER A 54 17.58 14.12 20.67
CA SER A 54 18.29 15.39 20.46
C SER A 54 18.04 16.25 21.69
N ALA A 55 18.73 15.92 22.78
CA ALA A 55 18.91 16.83 23.89
C ALA A 55 19.69 18.07 23.37
N PRO A 56 19.16 19.30 23.49
CA PRO A 56 19.93 20.47 23.14
C PRO A 56 21.10 20.61 24.14
N ALA A 57 22.30 20.40 23.61
CA ALA A 57 23.54 20.52 24.33
C ALA A 57 23.85 22.01 24.59
N ASN A 58 24.15 22.31 25.85
CA ASN A 58 25.12 23.30 26.36
C ASN A 58 25.28 24.66 25.64
N GLN A 59 24.54 25.67 26.11
CA GLN A 59 25.00 27.07 26.05
C GLN A 59 24.77 27.80 27.40
N PRO A 60 25.82 28.35 28.05
CA PRO A 60 25.75 28.85 29.42
C PRO A 60 25.44 30.35 29.46
N TRP A 61 24.17 30.73 29.63
CA TRP A 61 23.83 32.08 30.09
C TRP A 61 23.29 32.02 31.52
N ARG A 62 24.01 32.76 32.37
CA ARG A 62 23.78 32.97 33.79
C ARG A 62 22.51 33.77 34.03
N VAL A 63 22.07 33.76 35.30
CA VAL A 63 21.00 34.55 35.95
C VAL A 63 19.69 33.74 36.02
N GLY A 64 19.14 33.33 37.16
CA GLY A 64 19.42 33.61 38.57
C GLY A 64 18.11 33.42 39.37
N GLY A 65 18.16 32.66 40.48
CA GLY A 65 17.10 32.54 41.51
C GLY A 65 15.84 31.78 41.08
N VAL A 66 15.15 30.98 41.89
CA VAL A 66 14.94 30.99 43.34
C VAL A 66 14.60 29.57 43.81
N VAL A 67 15.07 29.24 45.02
CA VAL A 67 14.72 28.06 45.83
C VAL A 67 13.34 28.24 46.46
N ALA A 68 12.48 27.22 46.42
CA ALA A 68 11.53 26.89 47.50
C ALA A 68 10.99 25.46 47.27
N LEU A 69 11.37 24.44 48.03
CA LEU A 69 10.90 24.05 49.37
C LEU A 69 9.38 23.81 49.47
N ALA A 70 9.06 22.51 49.60
CA ALA A 70 8.17 21.90 50.59
C ALA A 70 6.64 22.12 50.56
N ALA A 71 5.98 20.95 50.58
CA ALA A 71 4.92 20.53 51.49
C ALA A 71 3.46 20.98 51.23
N LEU A 72 2.63 19.96 50.99
CA LEU A 72 1.29 19.72 51.55
C LEU A 72 0.35 20.93 51.67
N ALA A 73 -0.58 21.01 50.73
CA ALA A 73 -1.93 21.54 51.00
C ALA A 73 -2.96 20.60 50.35
N ALA A 74 -3.55 19.75 51.19
CA ALA A 74 -4.84 19.13 50.90
C ALA A 74 -5.91 20.23 50.97
N GLY A 75 -6.71 20.40 49.93
CA GLY A 75 -7.77 21.40 49.91
C GLY A 75 -8.44 21.50 48.55
N ALA A 76 -9.62 20.88 48.45
CA ALA A 76 -10.48 20.75 47.29
C ALA A 76 -10.60 21.99 46.38
N LEU A 77 -10.37 21.79 45.08
CA LEU A 77 -11.14 22.42 44.01
C LEU A 77 -11.67 21.29 43.11
N PHE A 78 -12.93 20.95 43.32
CA PHE A 78 -13.73 20.23 42.36
C PHE A 78 -14.07 21.16 41.19
N ALA A 79 -14.30 20.55 40.03
CA ALA A 79 -14.93 21.09 38.82
C ALA A 79 -14.03 21.81 37.81
N VAL A 80 -13.34 21.03 36.96
CA VAL A 80 -13.62 20.97 35.51
C VAL A 80 -13.30 19.54 35.06
N ARG A 81 -14.28 18.64 35.16
CA ARG A 81 -14.26 17.37 34.45
C ARG A 81 -14.84 17.70 33.08
N GLY A 82 -13.97 17.94 32.10
CA GLY A 82 -14.40 17.94 30.70
C GLY A 82 -14.88 16.54 30.39
N GLU A 83 -16.18 16.35 30.38
CA GLU A 83 -16.81 15.25 29.67
C GLU A 83 -16.42 15.44 28.20
N ASP A 84 -15.55 14.57 27.68
CA ASP A 84 -15.47 14.38 26.24
C ASP A 84 -16.89 14.07 25.78
N PRO A 85 -17.50 14.86 24.88
CA PRO A 85 -18.80 14.52 24.37
C PRO A 85 -18.65 13.18 23.66
N VAL A 86 -19.25 12.15 24.25
CA VAL A 86 -19.51 10.89 23.57
C VAL A 86 -20.31 11.27 22.34
N GLY A 87 -19.63 11.28 21.20
CA GLY A 87 -20.24 11.60 19.92
C GLY A 87 -21.50 10.75 19.76
N ASP A 88 -22.57 11.40 19.33
CA ASP A 88 -23.85 10.77 19.07
C ASP A 88 -23.63 9.50 18.23
N PRO A 89 -24.02 8.30 18.71
CA PRO A 89 -23.86 7.05 17.97
C PRO A 89 -24.68 7.00 16.68
N THR A 90 -25.59 7.97 16.47
CA THR A 90 -26.31 8.20 15.20
C THR A 90 -25.64 9.25 14.30
N ALA A 91 -24.64 9.98 14.80
CA ALA A 91 -23.69 10.76 13.99
C ALA A 91 -22.56 9.87 13.45
N GLN A 92 -22.88 8.63 13.09
CA GLN A 92 -22.09 7.91 12.10
C GLN A 92 -22.23 8.68 10.80
N VAL A 93 -21.29 9.59 10.55
CA VAL A 93 -20.96 9.96 9.18
C VAL A 93 -20.76 8.63 8.48
N ALA A 94 -21.57 8.34 7.47
CA ALA A 94 -21.33 7.21 6.59
C ALA A 94 -19.83 7.25 6.28
N ARG A 95 -19.07 6.25 6.75
CA ARG A 95 -17.73 6.01 6.25
C ARG A 95 -17.98 5.91 4.76
N GLY A 96 -17.61 6.97 4.03
CA GLY A 96 -17.97 7.08 2.64
C GLY A 96 -17.68 5.74 2.01
N ASP A 97 -18.62 5.26 1.20
CA ASP A 97 -18.30 4.40 0.08
C ASP A 97 -17.31 5.20 -0.77
N GLY A 98 -16.09 5.31 -0.28
CA GLY A 98 -14.95 5.77 -1.01
C GLY A 98 -14.79 4.68 -2.03
N ASP A 99 -15.40 4.93 -3.18
CA ASP A 99 -15.25 4.25 -4.45
C ASP A 99 -13.83 3.69 -4.45
N THR A 100 -13.72 2.40 -4.10
CA THR A 100 -12.44 1.83 -3.73
C THR A 100 -11.72 1.69 -5.04
N ALA A 101 -10.87 2.67 -5.34
CA ALA A 101 -10.16 2.81 -6.60
C ALA A 101 -9.72 1.41 -7.04
N PRO A 102 -10.09 0.95 -8.24
CA PRO A 102 -10.03 -0.46 -8.59
C PRO A 102 -8.64 -0.98 -8.27
N MET A 103 -8.57 -1.87 -7.28
CA MET A 103 -7.30 -2.31 -6.72
C MET A 103 -6.53 -3.04 -7.83
N VAL A 104 -5.35 -2.53 -8.13
CA VAL A 104 -4.37 -3.17 -9.00
C VAL A 104 -3.21 -3.63 -8.13
N HIS A 105 -2.69 -4.81 -8.38
CA HIS A 105 -1.49 -5.32 -7.71
C HIS A 105 -0.45 -5.79 -8.71
N LEU A 106 0.80 -5.46 -8.44
CA LEU A 106 1.97 -5.89 -9.19
C LEU A 106 2.69 -7.00 -8.44
N LYS A 107 2.85 -8.15 -9.09
CA LYS A 107 3.65 -9.26 -8.61
C LYS A 107 4.85 -9.43 -9.54
N LEU A 108 6.04 -9.48 -8.94
CA LEU A 108 7.31 -9.59 -9.64
C LEU A 108 7.95 -10.96 -9.39
N ALA A 109 8.50 -11.53 -10.45
CA ALA A 109 9.31 -12.74 -10.39
C ALA A 109 10.58 -12.56 -11.22
N ALA A 110 11.71 -13.08 -10.74
CA ALA A 110 12.96 -13.09 -11.47
C ALA A 110 13.14 -14.46 -12.14
N ARG A 111 13.58 -14.47 -13.39
CA ARG A 111 14.08 -15.67 -14.05
C ARG A 111 15.61 -15.63 -14.06
N ARG A 112 16.24 -16.59 -13.39
CA ARG A 112 17.69 -16.69 -13.26
C ARG A 112 18.16 -18.05 -13.74
N GLY A 113 19.01 -18.09 -14.76
CA GLY A 113 19.50 -19.36 -15.34
C GLY A 113 18.37 -20.31 -15.76
N GLY A 114 17.23 -19.78 -16.20
CA GLY A 114 16.05 -20.55 -16.61
C GLY A 114 15.08 -20.94 -15.48
N GLN A 115 15.39 -20.65 -14.22
CA GLN A 115 14.48 -20.90 -13.09
C GLN A 115 13.71 -19.64 -12.73
N LEU A 116 12.39 -19.77 -12.56
CA LEU A 116 11.53 -18.67 -12.12
C LEU A 116 11.41 -18.68 -10.59
N GLU A 117 11.73 -17.55 -9.97
CA GLU A 117 11.62 -17.34 -8.53
C GLU A 117 10.88 -16.05 -8.20
N ARG A 118 10.16 -16.03 -7.08
CA ARG A 118 9.51 -14.80 -6.60
C ARG A 118 10.60 -13.79 -6.22
N LEU A 119 10.50 -12.59 -6.77
CA LEU A 119 11.41 -11.52 -6.38
C LEU A 119 11.10 -11.10 -4.94
N ARG A 120 12.13 -11.11 -4.09
CA ARG A 120 12.04 -10.60 -2.72
C ARG A 120 12.40 -9.11 -2.72
N ASP A 121 11.80 -8.35 -1.82
CA ASP A 121 12.12 -6.93 -1.68
C ASP A 121 13.62 -6.74 -1.42
N GLY A 122 14.25 -5.87 -2.21
CA GLY A 122 15.68 -5.57 -2.13
C GLY A 122 16.62 -6.69 -2.61
N ALA A 123 16.11 -7.76 -3.22
CA ALA A 123 17.00 -8.74 -3.88
C ALA A 123 17.47 -8.16 -5.23
N PRO A 124 18.77 -7.93 -5.43
CA PRO A 124 19.25 -7.30 -6.64
C PRO A 124 19.20 -8.27 -7.82
N LEU A 125 18.88 -7.75 -9.00
CA LEU A 125 18.99 -8.47 -10.27
C LEU A 125 20.39 -8.28 -10.88
N ALA A 126 20.91 -9.31 -11.53
CA ALA A 126 22.17 -9.24 -12.27
C ALA A 126 21.92 -9.13 -13.78
N PRO A 127 22.87 -8.61 -14.57
CA PRO A 127 22.78 -8.65 -16.02
C PRO A 127 22.54 -10.08 -16.55
N GLY A 128 21.57 -10.23 -17.43
CA GLY A 128 21.10 -11.52 -17.96
C GLY A 128 19.95 -12.16 -17.18
N ASP A 129 19.57 -11.63 -16.01
CA ASP A 129 18.30 -11.99 -15.36
C ASP A 129 17.12 -11.39 -16.16
N GLU A 130 15.95 -12.01 -16.04
CA GLU A 130 14.70 -11.44 -16.57
C GLU A 130 13.70 -11.16 -15.45
N LEU A 131 13.10 -9.98 -15.45
CA LEU A 131 11.99 -9.63 -14.57
C LEU A 131 10.67 -9.92 -15.28
N MET A 132 9.85 -10.79 -14.68
CA MET A 132 8.52 -11.15 -15.16
C MET A 132 7.44 -10.45 -14.35
N PHE A 133 6.35 -10.10 -15.03
CA PHE A 133 5.29 -9.28 -14.47
C PHE A 133 3.96 -10.02 -14.45
N ARG A 134 3.35 -10.02 -13.28
CA ARG A 134 1.99 -10.50 -13.08
C ARG A 134 1.14 -9.42 -12.45
N VAL A 135 -0.07 -9.26 -12.95
CA VAL A 135 -1.01 -8.25 -12.49
C VAL A 135 -2.24 -8.93 -11.89
N GLN A 136 -2.80 -8.32 -10.86
CA GLN A 136 -4.12 -8.68 -10.34
C GLN A 136 -5.01 -7.45 -10.35
N LEU A 137 -6.19 -7.55 -10.97
CA LEU A 137 -7.19 -6.47 -11.02
C LEU A 137 -8.47 -6.89 -10.34
N ALA A 138 -9.13 -5.93 -9.69
CA ALA A 138 -10.46 -6.11 -9.13
C ALA A 138 -11.57 -6.20 -10.21
N ALA A 139 -11.40 -5.51 -11.33
CA ALA A 139 -12.37 -5.44 -12.43
C ALA A 139 -11.66 -5.37 -13.79
N ASP A 140 -12.38 -5.66 -14.87
CA ASP A 140 -11.86 -5.51 -16.23
C ASP A 140 -11.46 -4.05 -16.50
N GLY A 141 -10.38 -3.85 -17.25
CA GLY A 141 -9.90 -2.52 -17.59
C GLY A 141 -8.67 -2.54 -18.50
N TYR A 142 -7.89 -1.46 -18.42
CA TYR A 142 -6.61 -1.30 -19.10
C TYR A 142 -5.53 -1.15 -18.06
N VAL A 143 -4.35 -1.69 -18.36
CA VAL A 143 -3.17 -1.52 -17.51
C VAL A 143 -1.99 -0.98 -18.30
N ALA A 144 -1.15 -0.22 -17.61
CA ALA A 144 0.14 0.22 -18.13
C ALA A 144 1.26 -0.16 -17.16
N LEU A 145 2.24 -0.90 -17.67
CA LEU A 145 3.49 -1.17 -16.96
C LEU A 145 4.48 -0.05 -17.25
N VAL A 146 4.98 0.57 -16.19
CA VAL A 146 5.87 1.72 -16.24
C VAL A 146 7.15 1.40 -15.47
N ARG A 147 8.30 1.79 -16.03
CA ARG A 147 9.58 1.86 -15.32
C ARG A 147 9.94 3.33 -15.12
N ALA A 148 10.33 3.67 -13.91
CA ALA A 148 10.87 4.98 -13.56
C ALA A 148 12.27 4.83 -12.97
N ASP A 149 13.24 5.54 -13.54
CA ASP A 149 14.63 5.53 -13.13
C ASP A 149 15.24 6.93 -13.28
N ALA A 150 16.58 7.06 -13.18
CA ALA A 150 17.25 8.35 -13.31
C ALA A 150 17.12 9.00 -14.69
N ALA A 151 16.81 8.25 -15.75
CA ALA A 151 16.53 8.76 -17.09
C ALA A 151 15.08 9.28 -17.23
N GLY A 152 14.20 8.94 -16.27
CA GLY A 152 12.82 9.38 -16.22
C GLY A 152 11.84 8.22 -16.32
N VAL A 153 10.69 8.48 -16.94
CA VAL A 153 9.58 7.52 -17.04
C VAL A 153 9.55 6.87 -18.41
N ASN A 154 9.54 5.54 -18.44
CA ASN A 154 9.33 4.74 -19.64
C ASN A 154 8.08 3.86 -19.47
N VAL A 155 7.17 3.93 -20.45
CA VAL A 155 5.99 3.06 -20.48
C VAL A 155 6.38 1.81 -21.28
N LEU A 156 6.55 0.70 -20.58
CA LEU A 156 7.01 -0.56 -21.16
C LEU A 156 5.90 -1.29 -21.91
N HIS A 157 4.67 -1.20 -21.41
CA HIS A 157 3.56 -1.96 -21.97
C HIS A 157 2.21 -1.32 -21.63
N VAL A 158 1.26 -1.40 -22.55
CA VAL A 158 -0.15 -1.03 -22.34
C VAL A 158 -1.03 -2.10 -22.96
N THR A 159 -1.98 -2.63 -22.19
CA THR A 159 -2.89 -3.68 -22.67
C THR A 159 -4.24 -3.62 -21.97
N PRO A 160 -5.35 -4.00 -22.65
CA PRO A 160 -6.55 -4.42 -21.94
C PRO A 160 -6.24 -5.64 -21.07
N GLN A 161 -6.89 -5.73 -19.92
CA GLN A 161 -6.69 -6.78 -18.94
C GLN A 161 -8.02 -7.10 -18.25
N GLY A 162 -8.36 -8.38 -18.18
CA GLY A 162 -9.53 -8.85 -17.43
C GLY A 162 -9.29 -8.85 -15.93
N ALA A 163 -10.37 -8.87 -15.16
CA ALA A 163 -10.36 -9.04 -13.71
C ALA A 163 -9.66 -10.36 -13.31
N GLY A 164 -9.15 -10.37 -12.09
CA GLY A 164 -8.39 -11.50 -11.54
C GLY A 164 -6.89 -11.36 -11.82
N GLU A 165 -6.18 -12.47 -11.70
CA GLU A 165 -4.72 -12.53 -11.75
C GLU A 165 -4.22 -13.15 -13.07
N ALA A 166 -3.30 -12.47 -13.75
CA ALA A 166 -2.71 -12.95 -15.00
C ALA A 166 -1.29 -12.41 -15.21
N ASP A 167 -0.47 -13.17 -15.92
CA ASP A 167 0.83 -12.68 -16.42
C ASP A 167 0.57 -11.63 -17.51
N LEU A 168 1.33 -10.54 -17.49
CA LEU A 168 1.35 -9.61 -18.62
C LEU A 168 1.95 -10.32 -19.84
N ARG A 169 1.46 -10.02 -21.04
CA ARG A 169 1.86 -10.73 -22.27
C ARG A 169 2.21 -9.76 -23.38
N LEU A 170 3.23 -10.10 -24.16
CA LEU A 170 3.53 -9.47 -25.44
C LEU A 170 3.22 -10.47 -26.55
N GLY A 171 2.02 -10.37 -27.13
CA GLY A 171 1.49 -11.41 -28.00
C GLY A 171 1.20 -12.69 -27.23
N ASP A 172 1.82 -13.80 -27.64
CA ASP A 172 1.65 -15.11 -27.00
C ASP A 172 2.67 -15.40 -25.88
N ASP A 173 3.67 -14.54 -25.72
CA ASP A 173 4.72 -14.74 -24.73
C ASP A 173 4.47 -13.89 -23.47
N PRO A 174 4.82 -14.39 -22.26
CA PRO A 174 4.85 -13.55 -21.07
C PRO A 174 5.80 -12.36 -21.26
N LEU A 175 5.35 -11.18 -20.84
CA LEU A 175 6.16 -9.98 -20.85
C LEU A 175 7.29 -10.15 -19.82
N ALA A 176 8.51 -9.96 -20.29
CA ALA A 176 9.71 -9.95 -19.48
C ALA A 176 10.55 -8.72 -19.80
N TRP A 177 11.19 -8.16 -18.78
CA TRP A 177 12.20 -7.14 -18.92
C TRP A 177 13.57 -7.76 -18.62
N SER A 178 14.40 -7.85 -19.65
CA SER A 178 15.77 -8.37 -19.52
C SER A 178 16.66 -7.29 -18.92
N VAL A 179 17.48 -7.67 -17.94
CA VAL A 179 18.47 -6.77 -17.34
C VAL A 179 19.71 -6.74 -18.22
N ASP A 180 19.96 -5.61 -18.86
CA ASP A 180 21.14 -5.41 -19.70
C ASP A 180 22.31 -4.80 -18.91
N PRO A 181 23.56 -5.00 -19.37
CA PRO A 181 24.70 -4.28 -18.80
C PRO A 181 24.51 -2.76 -18.87
N GLY A 182 24.58 -2.09 -17.72
CA GLY A 182 24.37 -0.65 -17.60
C GLY A 182 22.94 -0.24 -17.24
N ASP A 183 22.01 -1.20 -17.11
CA ASP A 183 20.71 -0.91 -16.52
C ASP A 183 20.83 -0.42 -15.08
N GLN A 184 19.93 0.50 -14.72
CA GLN A 184 19.88 1.09 -13.40
C GLN A 184 18.74 0.51 -12.58
N SER A 185 18.93 0.55 -11.25
CA SER A 185 17.85 0.34 -10.29
C SER A 185 16.74 1.36 -10.53
N GLY A 186 15.49 0.95 -10.30
CA GLY A 186 14.34 1.79 -10.59
C GLY A 186 13.04 1.27 -9.99
N VAL A 187 12.00 2.08 -10.12
CA VAL A 187 10.64 1.74 -9.71
C VAL A 187 9.89 1.15 -10.89
N PHE A 188 9.32 -0.03 -10.70
CA PHE A 188 8.34 -0.61 -11.62
C PHE A 188 6.95 -0.40 -11.04
N ALA A 189 6.04 0.14 -11.84
CA ALA A 189 4.68 0.44 -11.43
C ALA A 189 3.69 -0.13 -12.45
N ILE A 190 2.58 -0.64 -11.94
CA ILE A 190 1.39 -0.94 -12.74
C ILE A 190 0.33 0.12 -12.45
N LEU A 191 -0.19 0.72 -13.51
CA LEU A 191 -1.30 1.67 -13.46
C LEU A 191 -2.53 1.02 -14.07
N SER A 192 -3.72 1.28 -13.55
CA SER A 192 -4.98 0.83 -14.16
C SER A 192 -5.88 1.99 -14.57
N ALA A 193 -6.77 1.74 -15.53
CA ALA A 193 -7.84 2.66 -15.93
C ALA A 193 -9.04 1.88 -16.51
N SER A 194 -10.23 2.46 -16.42
CA SER A 194 -11.43 1.94 -17.09
C SER A 194 -11.43 2.23 -18.60
N GLU A 195 -10.68 3.24 -19.04
CA GLU A 195 -10.57 3.66 -20.43
C GLU A 195 -9.20 3.29 -21.05
N PRO A 196 -9.12 3.16 -22.40
CA PRO A 196 -7.87 2.88 -23.08
C PRO A 196 -6.76 3.87 -22.73
N LEU A 197 -5.66 3.36 -22.19
CA LEU A 197 -4.47 4.14 -21.90
C LEU A 197 -3.63 4.36 -23.18
N ARG A 198 -2.94 5.50 -23.26
CA ARG A 198 -1.96 5.78 -24.31
C ARG A 198 -0.60 6.04 -23.69
N ALA A 199 0.44 5.39 -24.23
CA ALA A 199 1.78 5.43 -23.68
C ALA A 199 2.38 6.85 -23.71
N GLU A 200 2.09 7.64 -24.74
CA GLU A 200 2.56 9.02 -24.88
C GLU A 200 1.93 9.92 -23.81
N THR A 201 0.60 9.83 -23.66
CA THR A 201 -0.16 10.61 -22.66
C THR A 201 0.32 10.28 -21.24
N LEU A 202 0.44 8.99 -20.90
CA LEU A 202 0.96 8.57 -19.60
C LEU A 202 2.37 9.08 -19.35
N ARG A 203 3.26 9.01 -20.34
CA ARG A 203 4.62 9.57 -20.21
C ARG A 203 4.58 11.06 -19.92
N ASP A 204 3.78 11.83 -20.65
CA ASP A 204 3.69 13.28 -20.48
C ASP A 204 3.10 13.66 -19.11
N GLU A 205 2.06 12.98 -18.64
CA GLU A 205 1.43 13.22 -17.34
C GLU A 205 2.34 12.86 -16.16
N LEU A 206 3.09 11.76 -16.28
CA LEU A 206 3.99 11.30 -15.22
C LEU A 206 5.31 12.10 -15.14
N ARG A 207 5.63 12.97 -16.11
CA ARG A 207 6.86 13.79 -16.07
C ARG A 207 6.96 14.70 -14.83
N GLY A 208 5.83 15.14 -14.30
CA GLY A 208 5.76 16.01 -13.12
C GLY A 208 5.66 15.26 -11.78
N VAL A 209 5.59 13.93 -11.82
CA VAL A 209 5.44 13.10 -10.63
C VAL A 209 6.81 12.85 -10.00
N ASP A 210 6.84 12.80 -8.67
CA ASP A 210 8.03 12.38 -7.93
C ASP A 210 8.27 10.87 -8.11
N LEU A 211 9.39 10.53 -8.73
CA LEU A 211 9.79 9.15 -9.08
C LEU A 211 10.76 8.54 -8.07
N SER A 212 11.07 9.24 -6.97
CA SER A 212 12.10 8.85 -6.00
C SER A 212 11.81 7.56 -5.24
N SER A 213 10.54 7.14 -5.17
CA SER A 213 10.13 5.93 -4.48
C SER A 213 8.82 5.37 -5.06
N PRO A 214 8.53 4.07 -4.85
CA PRO A 214 7.24 3.46 -5.22
C PRO A 214 6.04 4.24 -4.68
N THR A 215 6.11 4.64 -3.40
CA THR A 215 5.05 5.41 -2.73
C THR A 215 4.84 6.78 -3.35
N ALA A 216 5.91 7.49 -3.70
CA ALA A 216 5.82 8.82 -4.31
C ALA A 216 5.20 8.74 -5.71
N LEU A 217 5.64 7.77 -6.52
CA LEU A 217 5.11 7.52 -7.86
C LEU A 217 3.62 7.21 -7.79
N CYS A 218 3.22 6.23 -6.97
CA CYS A 218 1.81 5.86 -6.87
C CYS A 218 0.93 6.98 -6.31
N ARG A 219 1.43 7.81 -5.39
CA ARG A 219 0.68 8.99 -4.93
C ARG A 219 0.42 9.97 -6.07
N GLY A 220 1.42 10.24 -6.91
CA GLY A 220 1.27 11.11 -8.07
C GLY A 220 0.33 10.53 -9.12
N ALA A 221 0.47 9.24 -9.44
CA ALA A 221 -0.42 8.55 -10.37
C ALA A 221 -1.88 8.55 -9.88
N LEU A 222 -2.10 8.32 -8.58
CA LEU A 222 -3.44 8.34 -7.99
C LEU A 222 -4.07 9.74 -8.06
N ALA A 223 -3.27 10.80 -7.88
CA ALA A 223 -3.73 12.18 -8.07
C ALA A 223 -4.11 12.52 -9.52
N LEU A 224 -3.60 11.75 -10.49
CA LEU A 224 -3.98 11.81 -11.90
C LEU A 224 -5.18 10.91 -12.24
N GLY A 225 -5.70 10.16 -11.26
CA GLY A 225 -6.84 9.26 -11.42
C GLY A 225 -6.47 7.81 -11.75
N TYR A 226 -5.21 7.42 -11.62
CA TYR A 226 -4.74 6.06 -11.89
C TYR A 226 -4.49 5.29 -10.58
N PRO A 227 -5.28 4.24 -10.27
CA PRO A 227 -4.88 3.27 -9.26
C PRO A 227 -3.52 2.69 -9.62
N CYS A 228 -2.68 2.51 -8.59
CA CYS A 228 -1.27 2.18 -8.77
C CYS A 228 -0.79 1.19 -7.72
N ASP A 229 0.03 0.26 -8.17
CA ASP A 229 0.91 -0.53 -7.30
C ASP A 229 2.31 -0.53 -7.89
N ALA A 230 3.32 -0.46 -7.03
CA ALA A 230 4.70 -0.26 -7.45
C ALA A 230 5.70 -0.92 -6.51
N ALA A 231 6.81 -1.35 -7.08
CA ALA A 231 7.92 -1.95 -6.36
C ALA A 231 9.25 -1.37 -6.84
N PHE A 232 10.19 -1.19 -5.92
CA PHE A 232 11.56 -0.84 -6.25
C PHE A 232 12.33 -2.11 -6.60
N VAL A 233 13.05 -2.07 -7.73
CA VAL A 233 13.90 -3.15 -8.21
C VAL A 233 15.34 -2.67 -8.22
N GLU A 234 16.17 -3.37 -7.47
CA GLU A 234 17.60 -3.13 -7.42
C GLU A 234 18.32 -3.91 -8.54
N VAL A 235 19.27 -3.26 -9.20
CA VAL A 235 20.11 -3.85 -10.24
C VAL A 235 21.56 -3.75 -9.77
N SER A 236 22.26 -4.88 -9.78
CA SER A 236 23.69 -4.95 -9.48
C SER A 236 24.50 -4.34 -10.64
N PRO A 237 25.52 -3.52 -10.34
CA PRO A 237 26.42 -2.95 -11.35
C PRO A 237 27.28 -4.00 -12.07
#